data_AF-T0YZU8-F1
#
_entry.id   AF-T0YZU8-F1
#
_cell.length_a   1.000
_cell.length_b   1.000
_cell.length_c   1.000
_cell.angle_alpha   90.00
_cell.angle_beta   90.00
_cell.angle_gamma   90.00
#
_symmetry.space_group_name_H-M   'P 1'
#
loop_
_entity.id
_entity.type
_entity.pdbx_description
1 polymer ?
#
loop_
_entity_poly.entity_id
_entity_poly.type
_entity_poly.pdbx_seq_one_letter_code
_entity_poly.pdbx_strand_id
1 'polypeptide(L)'
;MPELWLRLLPDVDAHQKRKLYYYRCLGSDDYRYEHGRICDNKPVRADYLDDLVWGQVTALLADPSLVQGELDRRLEELRAANPATAERSRLELDLARTTKGIERLVQAYQEDLLTLDELRARMPTLRAKEA
;
A
#
# COMPACT_ATOMS: atom_id res chain seq x y z
N MET A 1 -16.84 31.89 8.12
CA MET A 1 -18.10 31.47 7.47
C MET A 1 -18.43 30.01 7.81
N PRO A 2 -18.92 29.67 9.02
CA PRO A 2 -19.24 28.27 9.38
C PRO A 2 -20.72 28.04 9.78
N GLU A 3 -21.66 28.90 9.39
CA GLU A 3 -23.05 28.90 9.91
C GLU A 3 -24.09 28.19 8.99
N LEU A 4 -23.68 27.55 7.89
CA LEU A 4 -24.63 27.04 6.89
C LEU A 4 -24.98 25.54 6.98
N TRP A 5 -24.47 24.82 7.97
CA TRP A 5 -24.69 23.35 8.08
C TRP A 5 -25.89 22.93 8.96
N LEU A 6 -26.56 23.85 9.67
CA LEU A 6 -27.57 23.49 10.70
C LEU A 6 -29.05 23.69 10.28
N ARG A 7 -29.37 23.76 8.97
CA ARG A 7 -30.75 24.08 8.52
C ARG A 7 -31.47 23.00 7.72
N LEU A 8 -30.98 21.76 7.72
CA LEU A 8 -31.64 20.61 7.08
C LEU A 8 -31.75 19.40 8.01
N LEU A 9 -31.91 19.62 9.32
CA LEU A 9 -32.39 18.57 10.21
C LEU A 9 -33.91 18.70 10.28
N PRO A 10 -34.70 17.74 9.75
CA PRO A 10 -36.12 17.73 10.01
C PRO A 10 -36.35 17.62 11.52
N ASP A 11 -37.29 18.43 12.00
CA ASP A 11 -37.86 18.34 13.34
C ASP A 11 -38.52 16.95 13.47
N VAL A 12 -37.88 16.04 14.21
CA VAL A 12 -38.39 14.67 14.43
C VAL A 12 -38.84 14.51 15.89
N ASP A 13 -39.80 15.32 16.31
CA ASP A 13 -40.72 14.92 17.37
C ASP A 13 -41.82 14.02 16.78
N ALA A 14 -41.44 12.80 16.43
CA ALA A 14 -42.35 11.70 16.21
C ALA A 14 -42.23 10.76 17.41
N HIS A 15 -43.32 10.59 18.17
CA HIS A 15 -43.50 9.47 19.09
C HIS A 15 -43.64 8.17 18.28
N GLN A 16 -42.58 7.80 17.57
CA GLN A 16 -42.43 6.55 16.86
C GLN A 16 -41.69 5.60 17.79
N LYS A 17 -42.23 4.39 18.02
CA LYS A 17 -41.56 3.37 18.82
C LYS A 17 -40.14 3.15 18.27
N ARG A 18 -39.14 3.66 18.98
CA ARG A 18 -37.74 3.61 18.55
C ARG A 18 -37.32 2.16 18.50
N LYS A 19 -36.99 1.65 17.32
CA LYS A 19 -36.42 0.30 17.18
C LYS A 19 -35.05 0.29 17.86
N LEU A 20 -34.89 -0.59 18.84
CA LEU A 20 -33.63 -0.79 19.52
C LEU A 20 -32.90 -1.96 18.87
N TYR A 21 -31.65 -1.73 18.49
CA TYR A 21 -30.77 -2.74 17.91
C TYR A 21 -29.71 -3.13 18.92
N TYR A 22 -29.30 -4.39 18.88
CA TYR A 22 -28.30 -4.95 19.78
C TYR A 22 -27.35 -5.86 19.01
N TYR A 23 -26.07 -5.74 19.31
CA TYR A 23 -25.08 -6.77 18.99
C TYR A 23 -25.13 -7.84 20.07
N ARG A 24 -25.19 -9.11 19.66
CA ARG A 24 -25.27 -10.24 20.59
C ARG A 24 -24.57 -11.46 20.00
N CYS A 25 -24.08 -12.31 20.90
CA CYS A 25 -23.56 -13.62 20.52
C CYS A 25 -24.72 -14.56 20.18
N LEU A 26 -24.64 -15.30 19.07
CA LEU A 26 -25.62 -16.35 18.75
C LEU A 26 -25.68 -17.45 19.80
N GLY A 27 -24.57 -17.70 20.51
CA GLY A 27 -24.49 -18.66 21.62
C GLY A 27 -25.35 -18.29 22.83
N SER A 28 -25.85 -17.06 22.91
CA SER A 28 -26.77 -16.61 23.97
C SER A 28 -28.23 -16.99 23.71
N ASP A 29 -28.53 -17.54 22.54
CA ASP A 29 -29.87 -17.97 22.14
C ASP A 29 -30.19 -19.33 22.77
N ASP A 30 -30.88 -19.31 23.91
CA ASP A 30 -31.22 -20.52 24.67
C ASP A 30 -31.95 -21.58 23.81
N TYR A 31 -32.86 -21.13 22.96
CA TYR A 31 -33.66 -22.00 22.09
C TYR A 31 -32.86 -22.73 20.98
N ARG A 32 -31.60 -22.35 20.75
CA ARG A 32 -30.77 -22.93 19.67
C ARG A 32 -30.01 -24.18 20.09
N TYR A 33 -29.92 -24.48 21.38
CA TYR A 33 -29.01 -25.50 21.90
C TYR A 33 -29.74 -26.44 22.86
N GLU A 34 -29.46 -27.75 22.76
CA GLU A 34 -30.13 -28.80 23.53
C GLU A 34 -29.96 -28.65 25.05
N HIS A 35 -28.84 -28.08 25.50
CA HIS A 35 -28.54 -27.86 26.91
C HIS A 35 -28.68 -26.39 27.34
N GLY A 36 -29.48 -25.62 26.58
CA GLY A 36 -29.64 -24.18 26.79
C GLY A 36 -28.45 -23.36 26.30
N ARG A 37 -28.46 -22.06 26.60
CA ARG A 37 -27.45 -21.11 26.09
C ARG A 37 -26.03 -21.57 26.44
N ILE A 38 -25.12 -21.42 25.48
CA ILE A 38 -23.69 -21.76 25.64
C ILE A 38 -22.82 -20.52 25.90
N CYS A 39 -23.40 -19.33 25.81
CA CYS A 39 -22.72 -18.06 26.05
C CYS A 39 -23.55 -17.15 26.95
N ASP A 40 -22.91 -16.64 28.01
CA ASP A 40 -23.52 -15.74 28.99
C ASP A 40 -23.32 -14.25 28.67
N ASN A 41 -22.68 -13.92 27.54
CA ASN A 41 -22.43 -12.53 27.17
C ASN A 41 -23.73 -11.77 26.95
N LYS A 42 -23.83 -10.62 27.61
CA LYS A 42 -25.00 -9.74 27.51
C LYS A 42 -25.02 -9.04 26.14
N PRO A 43 -26.18 -8.95 25.48
CA PRO A 43 -26.35 -8.11 24.30
C PRO A 43 -25.94 -6.66 24.61
N VAL A 44 -25.21 -6.03 23.69
CA VAL A 44 -24.78 -4.64 23.79
C VAL A 44 -25.61 -3.80 22.85
N ARG A 45 -26.06 -2.63 23.32
CA ARG A 45 -26.80 -1.68 22.48
C ARG A 45 -25.96 -1.27 21.28
N ALA A 46 -26.56 -1.34 20.09
CA ALA A 46 -25.87 -1.07 18.83
C ALA A 46 -25.31 0.35 18.79
N ASP A 47 -26.12 1.37 19.13
CA ASP A 47 -25.68 2.77 19.11
C ASP A 47 -24.47 3.03 20.02
N TYR A 48 -24.48 2.45 21.23
CA TYR A 48 -23.33 2.58 22.13
C TYR A 48 -22.06 1.94 21.56
N LEU A 49 -22.18 0.72 21.02
CA LEU A 49 -21.03 -0.01 20.50
C LEU A 49 -20.51 0.63 19.20
N ASP A 50 -21.42 1.05 18.33
CA ASP A 50 -21.10 1.71 17.07
C ASP A 50 -20.38 3.02 17.32
N ASP A 51 -20.89 3.89 18.21
CA ASP A 51 -20.23 5.16 18.55
C ASP A 51 -18.82 4.94 19.10
N LEU A 52 -18.65 3.92 19.96
CA LEU A 52 -17.34 3.58 20.52
C LEU A 52 -16.39 3.08 19.44
N VAL A 53 -16.82 2.11 18.63
CA VAL A 53 -16.01 1.50 17.58
C VAL A 53 -15.62 2.54 16.54
N TRP A 54 -16.58 3.33 16.05
CA TRP A 54 -16.32 4.37 15.07
C TRP A 54 -15.44 5.47 15.65
N GLY A 55 -15.62 5.85 16.91
CA GLY A 55 -14.72 6.78 17.59
C GLY A 55 -13.26 6.29 17.56
N GLN A 56 -13.02 5.02 17.86
CA GLN A 56 -11.67 4.43 17.82
C GLN A 56 -11.13 4.33 16.39
N VAL A 57 -11.94 3.88 15.42
CA VAL A 57 -11.54 3.77 14.01
C VAL A 57 -11.18 5.15 13.45
N THR A 58 -12.00 6.17 13.73
CA THR A 58 -11.73 7.55 13.30
C THR A 58 -10.47 8.09 13.97
N ALA A 59 -10.28 7.86 15.28
CA ALA A 59 -9.06 8.29 15.97
C ALA A 59 -7.80 7.66 15.37
N LEU A 60 -7.84 6.36 15.06
CA LEU A 60 -6.73 5.65 14.43
C LEU A 60 -6.42 6.18 13.03
N LEU A 61 -7.45 6.43 12.20
CA LEU A 61 -7.27 6.98 10.86
C LEU A 61 -6.90 8.46 10.86
N ALA A 62 -7.19 9.19 11.94
CA ALA A 62 -6.82 10.58 12.11
C ALA A 62 -5.35 10.77 12.50
N ASP A 63 -4.66 9.72 12.97
CA ASP A 63 -3.23 9.75 13.25
C ASP A 63 -2.42 9.70 11.94
N PRO A 64 -1.79 10.81 11.52
CA PRO A 64 -1.06 10.86 10.27
C PRO A 64 0.16 9.94 10.28
N SER A 65 0.76 9.68 11.45
CA SER A 65 1.96 8.85 11.56
C SER A 65 1.67 7.38 11.22
N LEU A 66 0.52 6.86 11.67
CA LEU A 66 0.07 5.51 11.37
C LEU A 66 -0.30 5.37 9.89
N VAL A 67 -1.00 6.36 9.34
CA VAL A 67 -1.38 6.37 7.93
C VAL A 67 -0.15 6.42 7.03
N GLN A 68 0.82 7.30 7.30
CA GLN A 68 2.06 7.38 6.53
C GLN A 68 2.87 6.09 6.64
N GLY A 69 3.03 5.53 7.85
CA GLY A 69 3.76 4.27 8.04
C GLY A 69 3.15 3.10 7.25
N GLU A 70 1.82 3.01 7.19
CA GLU A 70 1.15 1.97 6.41
C GLU A 70 1.26 2.20 4.90
N LEU A 71 1.20 3.45 4.43
CA LEU A 71 1.42 3.79 3.02
C LEU A 71 2.85 3.45 2.57
N ASP A 72 3.84 3.82 3.36
CA ASP A 72 5.25 3.53 3.09
C ASP A 72 5.50 2.02 3.02
N ARG A 73 4.96 1.26 3.99
CA ARG A 73 5.05 -0.20 4.00
C ARG A 73 4.48 -0.81 2.71
N ARG A 74 3.28 -0.38 2.29
CA ARG A 74 2.65 -0.90 1.06
C ARG A 74 3.41 -0.49 -0.20
N LEU A 75 3.95 0.72 -0.23
CA LEU A 75 4.75 1.20 -1.35
C LEU A 75 6.03 0.36 -1.52
N GLU A 76 6.67 0.00 -0.42
CA GLU A 76 7.85 -0.85 -0.43
C GLU A 76 7.52 -2.27 -0.91
N GLU A 77 6.43 -2.88 -0.42
CA GLU A 77 5.97 -4.19 -0.88
C GLU A 77 5.68 -4.19 -2.39
N LEU A 78 5.04 -3.14 -2.90
CA LEU A 78 4.78 -2.99 -4.33
C LEU A 78 6.06 -2.85 -5.14
N ARG A 79 7.04 -2.08 -4.65
CA ARG A 79 8.35 -1.94 -5.32
C ARG A 79 9.11 -3.25 -5.35
N ALA A 80 9.13 -3.98 -4.24
CA ALA A 80 9.79 -5.28 -4.12
C ALA A 80 9.13 -6.33 -5.02
N ALA A 81 7.80 -6.33 -5.12
CA ALA A 81 7.06 -7.25 -5.98
C ALA A 81 7.08 -6.85 -7.47
N ASN A 82 7.51 -5.64 -7.81
CA ASN A 82 7.45 -5.15 -9.18
C ASN A 82 8.57 -5.78 -10.05
N PRO A 83 8.21 -6.60 -11.06
CA PRO A 83 9.20 -7.23 -11.95
C PRO A 83 10.01 -6.19 -12.75
N ALA A 84 9.47 -5.00 -12.98
CA ALA A 84 10.21 -3.91 -13.63
C ALA A 84 11.42 -3.43 -12.80
N THR A 85 11.41 -3.61 -11.48
CA THR A 85 12.55 -3.24 -10.60
C THR A 85 13.75 -4.14 -10.85
N ALA A 86 13.52 -5.45 -11.00
CA ALA A 86 14.56 -6.41 -11.36
C ALA A 86 15.06 -6.17 -12.80
N GLU A 87 14.15 -5.89 -13.73
CA GLU A 87 14.51 -5.57 -15.11
C GLU A 87 15.35 -4.28 -15.20
N ARG A 88 14.96 -3.23 -14.48
CA ARG A 88 15.74 -1.98 -14.41
C ARG A 88 17.14 -2.22 -13.87
N SER A 89 17.26 -3.00 -12.79
CA SER A 89 18.56 -3.33 -12.20
C SER A 89 19.45 -4.11 -13.17
N ARG A 90 18.86 -5.03 -13.96
CA ARG A 90 19.57 -5.75 -15.02
C ARG A 90 20.06 -4.81 -16.12
N LEU A 91 19.20 -3.91 -16.60
CA LEU A 91 19.56 -2.92 -17.63
C LEU A 91 20.65 -1.97 -17.15
N GLU A 92 20.59 -1.51 -15.89
CA GLU A 92 21.63 -0.67 -15.28
C GLU A 92 23.00 -1.39 -15.24
N LEU A 93 23.01 -2.68 -14.89
CA LEU A 93 24.21 -3.51 -14.92
C LEU A 93 24.77 -3.71 -16.32
N ASP A 94 23.90 -3.96 -17.31
CA ASP A 94 24.32 -4.17 -18.69
C ASP A 94 24.82 -2.88 -19.36
N LEU A 95 24.21 -1.73 -19.02
CA LEU A 95 24.71 -0.42 -19.41
C LEU A 95 26.11 -0.17 -18.81
N ALA A 96 26.27 -0.37 -17.50
CA ALA A 96 27.56 -0.17 -16.83
C ALA A 96 28.66 -1.09 -17.39
N ARG A 97 28.33 -2.33 -17.76
CA ARG A 97 29.26 -3.26 -18.43
C ARG A 97 29.65 -2.76 -19.81
N THR A 98 28.70 -2.27 -20.59
CA THR A 98 28.94 -1.75 -21.94
C THR A 98 29.83 -0.51 -21.90
N THR A 99 29.52 0.45 -21.01
CA THR A 99 30.34 1.64 -20.79
C THR A 99 31.77 1.28 -20.39
N LYS A 100 31.96 0.34 -19.44
CA LYS A 100 33.30 -0.17 -19.10
C LYS A 100 34.01 -0.86 -20.26
N GLY A 101 33.27 -1.55 -21.12
CA GLY A 101 33.82 -2.16 -22.34
C GLY A 101 34.35 -1.10 -23.31
N ILE A 102 33.63 0.00 -23.47
CA ILE A 102 34.05 1.16 -24.28
C ILE A 102 35.31 1.78 -23.68
N GLU A 103 35.33 2.04 -22.38
CA GLU A 103 36.51 2.59 -21.67
C GLU A 103 37.75 1.73 -21.89
N ARG A 104 37.63 0.40 -21.77
CA ARG A 104 38.75 -0.53 -22.00
C ARG A 104 39.26 -0.50 -23.44
N LEU A 105 38.37 -0.41 -24.43
CA LEU A 105 38.79 -0.29 -25.84
C LEU A 105 39.55 1.02 -26.09
N VAL A 106 39.08 2.13 -25.50
CA VAL A 106 39.79 3.41 -25.59
C VAL A 106 41.15 3.33 -24.92
N GLN A 107 41.22 2.77 -23.71
CA GLN A 107 42.46 2.62 -22.95
C GLN A 107 43.47 1.74 -23.72
N ALA A 108 43.06 0.59 -24.23
CA ALA A 108 43.95 -0.30 -24.96
C ALA A 108 44.50 0.36 -26.24
N TYR A 109 43.76 1.26 -26.88
CA TYR A 109 44.27 2.02 -28.02
C TYR A 109 45.31 3.06 -27.58
N GLN A 110 45.05 3.74 -26.47
CA GLN A 110 45.99 4.72 -25.89
C GLN A 110 47.30 4.08 -25.40
N GLU A 111 47.25 2.80 -25.03
CA GLU A 111 48.42 2.01 -24.60
C GLU A 111 49.10 1.27 -25.77
N ASP A 112 48.76 1.59 -27.03
CA ASP A 112 49.28 0.94 -28.24
C ASP A 112 49.08 -0.59 -28.29
N LEU A 113 48.11 -1.11 -27.52
CA LEU A 113 47.75 -2.54 -27.49
C LEU A 113 46.78 -2.93 -28.61
N LEU A 114 46.18 -1.96 -29.31
CA LEU A 114 45.43 -2.18 -30.54
C LEU A 114 45.61 -1.05 -31.56
N THR A 115 45.38 -1.37 -32.82
CA THR A 115 45.43 -0.40 -33.93
C THR A 115 44.15 0.45 -34.01
N LEU A 116 44.24 1.61 -34.65
CA LEU A 116 43.07 2.47 -34.88
C LEU A 116 41.97 1.79 -35.72
N ASP A 117 42.35 0.91 -36.66
CA ASP A 117 41.39 0.20 -37.50
C ASP A 117 40.64 -0.89 -36.70
N GLU A 118 41.31 -1.58 -35.79
CA GLU A 118 40.67 -2.51 -34.85
C GLU A 118 39.70 -1.80 -33.91
N LEU A 119 40.06 -0.59 -33.44
CA LEU A 119 39.19 0.23 -32.60
C LEU A 119 37.91 0.60 -33.35
N ARG A 120 38.05 1.11 -34.59
CA ARG A 120 36.94 1.50 -35.46
C ARG A 120 36.03 0.34 -35.81
N ALA A 121 36.58 -0.86 -35.99
CA ALA A 121 35.79 -2.06 -36.26
C ALA A 121 34.97 -2.52 -35.04
N ARG A 122 35.51 -2.39 -33.82
CA ARG A 122 34.88 -2.92 -32.60
C ARG A 122 33.94 -1.94 -31.89
N MET A 123 34.26 -0.64 -31.91
CA MET A 123 33.50 0.42 -31.19
C MET A 123 32.00 0.50 -31.53
N PRO A 124 31.56 0.40 -32.81
CA PRO A 124 30.15 0.53 -33.15
C PRO A 124 29.25 -0.49 -32.45
N THR A 125 29.75 -1.72 -32.25
CA THR A 125 29.00 -2.80 -31.61
C THR A 125 28.68 -2.52 -30.14
N LEU A 126 29.57 -1.84 -29.43
CA LEU A 126 29.36 -1.45 -28.04
C LEU A 126 28.50 -0.19 -27.95
N ARG A 127 28.73 0.80 -28.82
CA ARG A 127 27.89 2.02 -28.87
C ARG A 127 26.43 1.72 -29.22
N ALA A 128 26.17 0.73 -30.07
CA ALA A 128 24.81 0.27 -30.37
C ALA A 128 24.10 -0.40 -29.19
N LYS A 129 24.85 -0.91 -28.20
CA LYS A 129 24.30 -1.50 -26.96
C LYS A 129 24.13 -0.48 -25.83
N GLU A 130 24.77 0.68 -25.94
CA GLU A 130 24.70 1.77 -24.96
C GLU A 130 23.53 2.74 -25.23
N ALA A 131 23.06 2.81 -26.49
CA ALA A 131 21.94 3.63 -26.96
C ALA A 131 20.58 2.96 -26.71
#